data_AF-A0A535PQC2-F1
#
_entry.id   AF-A0A535PQC2-F1
#
_cell.length_a   1.000
_cell.length_b   1.000
_cell.length_c   1.000
_cell.angle_alpha   90.00
_cell.angle_beta   90.00
_cell.angle_gamma   90.00
#
_symmetry.space_group_name_H-M   'P 1'
#
loop_
_entity.id
_entity.type
_entity.pdbx_description
1 polymer ?
#
loop_
_entity_poly.entity_id
_entity_poly.type
_entity_poly.pdbx_seq_one_letter_code
_entity_poly.pdbx_strand_id
1 'polypeptide(L)' 'MTVAAVITAVHPQDVAREVERQVALGCRSFVLHEVAGGGMLDQERLGAARYAAGLHAEVELESSSDVRVPAR' A
#
# COMPACT_ATOMS: atom_id res chain seq x y z
N MET A 1 7.78 -3.60 15.55
CA MET A 1 6.77 -3.26 14.53
C MET A 1 7.01 -1.82 14.13
N THR A 2 7.56 -1.59 12.95
CA THR A 2 7.66 -0.26 12.36
C THR A 2 6.25 0.20 12.03
N VAL A 3 5.91 1.47 12.26
CA VAL A 3 4.59 2.01 11.90
C VAL A 3 4.58 2.21 10.38
N ALA A 4 3.74 1.47 9.66
CA ALA A 4 3.56 1.64 8.22
C ALA A 4 2.55 2.76 7.92
N ALA A 5 2.80 3.51 6.84
CA ALA A 5 1.85 4.49 6.33
C ALA A 5 0.75 3.79 5.53
N VAL A 6 -0.50 4.03 5.90
CA VAL A 6 -1.67 3.47 5.20
C VAL A 6 -2.00 4.35 3.99
N ILE A 7 -2.03 3.74 2.80
CA ILE A 7 -2.32 4.44 1.55
C ILE A 7 -3.78 4.19 1.16
N THR A 8 -4.59 5.24 1.23
CA THR A 8 -6.05 5.19 0.99
C THR A 8 -6.45 5.56 -0.43
N ALA A 9 -5.52 6.07 -1.24
CA ALA A 9 -5.78 6.43 -2.61
C ALA A 9 -6.15 5.20 -3.46
N VAL A 10 -7.13 5.38 -4.37
CA VAL A 10 -7.64 4.33 -5.24
C VAL A 10 -6.97 4.36 -6.61
N HIS A 11 -6.83 5.54 -7.22
CA HIS A 11 -6.21 5.65 -8.53
C HIS A 11 -4.68 5.48 -8.44
N PRO A 12 -4.04 4.67 -9.32
CA PRO A 12 -2.60 4.43 -9.25
C PRO A 12 -1.73 5.70 -9.24
N GLN A 13 -2.17 6.73 -9.96
CA GLN A 13 -1.47 8.03 -10.02
C GLN A 13 -1.48 8.75 -8.66
N ASP A 14 -2.61 8.70 -7.96
CA ASP A 14 -2.76 9.33 -6.65
C ASP A 14 -2.10 8.50 -5.54
N VAL A 15 -2.05 7.17 -5.71
CA VAL A 15 -1.23 6.27 -4.89
C VAL A 15 0.23 6.67 -4.96
N ALA A 16 0.79 6.83 -6.17
CA ALA A 16 2.18 7.26 -6.33
C ALA A 16 2.46 8.61 -5.65
N ARG A 17 1.59 9.61 -5.87
CA ARG A 17 1.72 10.94 -5.26
C ARG A 17 1.65 10.92 -3.74
N GLU A 18 0.77 10.10 -3.16
CA GLU A 18 0.70 9.96 -1.70
C GLU A 18 1.96 9.29 -1.15
N VAL A 19 2.44 8.22 -1.79
CA VAL A 19 3.67 7.54 -1.39
C VAL A 19 4.87 8.48 -1.47
N GLU A 20 5.01 9.27 -2.54
CA GLU A 20 6.08 10.28 -2.68
C GLU A 20 6.05 11.31 -1.53
N ARG A 21 4.85 11.79 -1.15
CA ARG A 21 4.70 12.71 0.00
C ARG A 21 5.20 12.06 1.29
N GLN A 22 4.79 10.82 1.55
CA GLN A 22 5.19 10.10 2.76
C GLN A 22 6.68 9.75 2.77
N VAL A 23 7.26 9.39 1.62
CA VAL A 23 8.70 9.19 1.45
C VAL A 23 9.48 10.47 1.81
N ALA A 24 8.98 11.64 1.38
CA ALA A 24 9.57 12.93 1.71
C ALA A 24 9.49 13.25 3.22
N LEU A 25 8.51 12.68 3.93
CA LEU A 25 8.39 12.76 5.39
C LEU A 25 9.24 11.71 6.14
N GLY A 26 9.95 10.84 5.41
CA GLY A 26 10.83 9.83 5.98
C GLY A 26 10.20 8.44 6.17
N CYS A 27 8.96 8.23 5.74
CA CYS A 27 8.33 6.91 5.79
C CYS A 27 9.00 5.93 4.81
N ARG A 28 9.15 4.67 5.23
CA ARG A 28 9.78 3.60 4.45
C ARG A 28 8.99 2.29 4.43
N SER A 29 7.80 2.29 5.03
CA SER A 29 6.92 1.12 5.07
C SER A 29 5.50 1.59 4.76
N PHE A 30 4.82 0.87 3.85
CA PHE A 30 3.54 1.26 3.25
C PHE A 30 2.60 0.06 3.16
N VAL A 31 1.34 0.29 3.48
CA VAL A 31 0.28 -0.73 3.34
C VAL A 31 -0.84 -0.18 2.47
N LEU A 32 -1.25 -0.99 1.49
CA LEU A 32 -2.46 -0.79 0.70
C LEU A 32 -3.46 -1.86 1.11
N HIS A 33 -4.73 -1.50 1.32
CA HIS A 33 -5.80 -2.49 1.38
C HIS A 33 -6.35 -2.75 -0.02
N GLU A 34 -6.73 -4.00 -0.29
CA GLU A 34 -7.46 -4.36 -1.50
C GLU A 34 -8.76 -3.56 -1.63
N VAL A 35 -9.04 -3.07 -2.85
CA VAL A 35 -10.31 -2.42 -3.19
C VAL A 35 -11.04 -3.14 -4.33
N ALA A 36 -10.36 -4.06 -5.02
CA ALA A 36 -10.87 -4.84 -6.14
C ALA A 36 -10.53 -6.33 -5.98
N GLY A 37 -10.47 -6.82 -4.73
CA GLY A 37 -10.24 -8.23 -4.41
C GLY A 37 -8.89 -8.78 -4.87
N GLY A 38 -7.85 -7.95 -4.89
CA GLY A 38 -6.51 -8.33 -5.33
C GLY A 38 -6.35 -8.38 -6.86
N GLY A 39 -7.38 -7.96 -7.60
CA GLY A 39 -7.41 -7.96 -9.06
C GLY A 39 -6.49 -6.92 -9.71
N MET A 40 -6.65 -6.72 -11.02
CA MET A 40 -5.75 -5.88 -11.84
C MET A 40 -5.53 -4.49 -11.23
N LEU A 41 -6.60 -3.82 -10.76
CA LEU A 41 -6.49 -2.50 -10.14
C LEU A 41 -5.60 -2.52 -8.89
N ASP A 42 -5.71 -3.53 -8.03
CA ASP A 42 -4.89 -3.63 -6.82
C ASP A 42 -3.41 -3.89 -7.16
N GLN A 43 -3.14 -4.65 -8.23
CA GLN A 43 -1.78 -4.86 -8.72
C GLN A 43 -1.20 -3.59 -9.35
N GLU A 44 -2.00 -2.82 -10.10
CA GLU A 44 -1.58 -1.52 -10.64
C GLU A 44 -1.26 -0.52 -9.52
N ARG A 45 -2.10 -0.48 -8.47
CA ARG A 45 -1.86 0.34 -7.28
C ARG A 45 -0.59 -0.09 -6.55
N LEU A 46 -0.40 -1.40 -6.34
CA LEU A 46 0.79 -1.95 -5.70
C LEU A 46 2.06 -1.64 -6.50
N GLY A 47 2.00 -1.75 -7.83
CA GLY A 47 3.10 -1.38 -8.73
C GLY A 47 3.45 0.11 -8.64
N ALA A 48 2.44 0.98 -8.67
CA ALA A 48 2.63 2.43 -8.53
C ALA A 48 3.24 2.80 -7.18
N ALA A 49 2.77 2.19 -6.09
CA ALA A 49 3.31 2.39 -4.75
C ALA A 49 4.78 1.96 -4.66
N ARG A 50 5.13 0.77 -5.16
CA ARG A 50 6.53 0.27 -5.17
C ARG A 50 7.45 1.15 -5.98
N TYR A 51 6.99 1.62 -7.13
CA TYR A 51 7.76 2.52 -7.97
C TYR A 51 8.05 3.85 -7.25
N ALA A 52 7.02 4.47 -6.67
CA ALA A 52 7.14 5.73 -5.92
C ALA A 52 7.96 5.60 -4.62
N ALA A 53 7.86 4.46 -3.92
CA ALA A 53 8.53 4.23 -2.65
C ALA A 53 10.05 4.04 -2.80
N GLY A 54 10.49 3.55 -3.96
CA GLY A 54 11.88 3.23 -4.25
C GLY A 54 12.36 1.91 -3.62
N LEU A 55 13.58 1.50 -3.97
CA LEU A 55 14.12 0.16 -3.70
C LEU A 55 14.31 -0.20 -2.22
N HIS A 56 14.35 0.79 -1.32
CA HIS A 56 14.63 0.61 0.10
C HIS A 56 13.37 0.68 0.98
N ALA A 57 12.19 0.66 0.37
CA ALA A 57 10.92 0.72 1.08
C ALA A 57 10.18 -0.62 1.02
N GLU A 58 9.47 -0.92 2.09
CA GLU A 58 8.56 -2.06 2.18
C GLU A 58 7.17 -1.61 1.72
N VAL A 59 6.55 -2.37 0.81
CA VAL A 59 5.22 -2.07 0.29
C VAL A 59 4.42 -3.36 0.19
N GLU A 60 3.34 -3.42 0.95
CA GLU A 60 2.47 -4.57 1.07
C GLU A 60 1.05 -4.25 0.56
N LEU A 61 0.41 -5.26 -0.04
CA LEU A 61 -1.01 -5.27 -0.32
C LEU A 61 -1.65 -6.23 0.68
N GLU A 62 -2.40 -5.69 1.62
CA GLU A 62 -3.12 -6.46 2.63
C GLU A 62 -4.44 -6.97 2.05
N SER A 63 -4.59 -8.29 2.04
CA SER A 63 -5.80 -8.92 1.54
C SER A 63 -6.92 -8.86 2.59
N SER A 64 -8.16 -8.71 2.14
CA SER A 64 -9.30 -8.76 3.07
C SER A 64 -9.45 -10.14 3.74
N SER A 65 -8.84 -11.18 3.16
CA SER A 65 -8.77 -12.53 3.74
C SER A 65 -7.72 -12.69 4.86
N ASP A 66 -6.76 -11.77 4.98
CA ASP A 66 -5.77 -11.78 6.07
C ASP A 66 -6.33 -11.18 7.38
N VAL A 67 -7.58 -10.67 7.36
CA VAL A 67 -8.31 -10.37 8.59
C VAL A 67 -8.61 -11.68 9.32
N ARG A 68 -7.71 -12.06 10.24
CA ARG A 68 -7.97 -13.10 11.24
C ARG A 68 -9.24 -12.73 12.01
N VAL A 69 -10.37 -13.31 11.62
CA VAL A 69 -11.55 -13.35 12.46
C VAL A 69 -11.22 -14.20 13.69
N PRO A 70 -11.33 -13.67 14.93
CA PRO A 70 -11.17 -14.51 16.09
C PRO A 70 -12.26 -15.59 16.05
N ALA A 71 -11.84 -16.86 16.13
CA ALA A 71 -12.77 -17.96 16.28
C ALA A 71 -13.60 -17.71 17.55
N ARG A 72 -14.92 -17.76 17.41
CA ARG A 72 -15.88 -17.63 18.51
C ARG A 72 -15.80 -18.81 19.47
#